data_AF-A0A971ELU1-F1
#
_entry.id   AF-A0A971ELU1-F1
#
_cell.length_a   1.000
_cell.length_b   1.000
_cell.length_c   1.000
_cell.angle_alpha   90.00
_cell.angle_beta   90.00
_cell.angle_gamma   90.00
#
_symmetry.space_group_name_H-M   'P 1'
#
loop_
_entity.id
_entity.type
_entity.pdbx_description
1 polymer ?
#
loop_
_entity_poly.entity_id
_entity_poly.type
_entity_poly.pdbx_seq_one_letter_code
_entity_poly.pdbx_strand_id
1 'polypeptide(L)'
;MAVQGINSISNAAVTAPIKTVSSNEESLSFKDIIMDALKNVNALEKESDRITEDFIAGRTDNIHSVLIAAEKASISLQFMIEVRNKIVDAYQEIMRMQV
;
A
#
# COMPACT_ATOMS: atom_id res chain seq x y z
N MET A 1 18.88 59.09 2.68
CA MET A 1 18.22 57.87 2.19
C MET A 1 17.99 56.98 3.40
N ALA A 2 16.74 56.87 3.83
CA ALA A 2 16.29 55.99 4.89
C ALA A 2 15.13 55.19 4.30
N VAL A 3 15.25 53.86 4.29
CA VAL A 3 14.09 52.98 4.15
C VAL A 3 14.24 51.87 5.17
N GLN A 4 13.27 51.87 6.09
CA GLN A 4 13.09 50.91 7.16
C GLN A 4 12.51 49.62 6.58
N GLY A 5 13.05 48.48 7.02
CA GLY A 5 12.48 47.18 6.76
C GLY A 5 11.10 47.05 7.38
N ILE A 6 10.13 46.64 6.57
CA ILE A 6 8.77 46.28 6.99
C ILE A 6 8.83 45.01 7.86
N ASN A 7 8.93 45.23 9.17
CA ASN A 7 8.63 44.20 10.16
C ASN A 7 7.25 44.50 10.74
N SER A 8 6.23 43.80 10.26
CA SER A 8 4.94 43.65 10.94
C SER A 8 4.12 42.60 10.21
N ILE A 9 4.24 41.36 10.66
CA ILE A 9 3.08 40.62 11.19
C ILE A 9 3.61 39.54 12.13
N SER A 10 3.61 39.90 13.41
CA SER A 10 3.61 38.98 14.52
C SER A 10 2.44 38.00 14.38
N ASN A 11 2.76 36.72 14.50
CA ASN A 11 2.14 35.82 15.47
C ASN A 11 0.59 35.84 15.52
N ALA A 12 -0.03 35.05 14.65
CA ALA A 12 -1.37 34.52 14.88
C ALA A 12 -1.39 33.03 14.54
N ALA A 13 -1.31 32.22 15.60
CA ALA A 13 -1.86 30.87 15.74
C ALA A 13 -1.77 29.92 14.52
N VAL A 14 -0.73 29.10 14.48
CA VAL A 14 -0.85 27.73 13.96
C VAL A 14 -0.16 26.78 14.94
N THR A 15 -0.88 26.46 16.01
CA THR A 15 -0.60 25.27 16.82
C THR A 15 -1.01 24.05 16.00
N ALA A 16 -0.08 23.53 15.21
CA ALA A 16 -0.08 22.15 14.77
C ALA A 16 1.39 21.71 14.75
N PRO A 17 1.76 20.60 15.42
CA PRO A 17 3.09 20.05 15.20
C PRO A 17 3.16 19.62 13.74
N ILE A 18 3.85 20.41 12.92
CA ILE A 18 4.36 19.95 11.64
C ILE A 18 5.28 18.79 12.01
N LYS A 19 4.77 17.57 11.83
CA LYS A 19 5.55 16.34 11.88
C LYS A 19 6.58 16.48 10.77
N THR A 20 7.72 17.05 11.12
CA THR A 20 8.96 16.93 10.37
C THR A 20 9.17 15.44 10.19
N VAL A 21 8.88 14.95 8.98
CA VAL A 21 9.30 13.63 8.54
C VAL A 21 10.82 13.71 8.53
N SER A 22 11.40 13.38 9.68
CA SER A 22 12.81 13.11 9.82
C SER A 22 13.12 12.04 8.78
N SER A 23 13.94 12.44 7.82
CA SER A 23 14.59 11.60 6.84
C SER A 23 15.50 10.60 7.56
N ASN A 24 14.90 9.59 8.18
CA ASN A 24 15.50 8.28 8.25
C ASN A 24 15.18 7.62 6.93
N GLU A 25 16.16 7.59 6.04
CA GLU A 25 16.19 6.61 4.96
C GLU A 25 16.39 5.22 5.57
N GLU A 26 15.37 4.74 6.29
CA GLU A 26 15.09 3.32 6.28
C GLU A 26 14.61 3.04 4.87
N SER A 27 15.55 2.69 3.99
CA SER A 27 15.24 2.13 2.68
C SER A 27 14.26 0.97 2.94
N LEU A 28 12.97 1.22 2.72
CA LEU A 28 11.93 0.20 2.81
C LEU A 28 12.46 -1.00 2.03
N SER A 29 12.77 -2.10 2.72
CA SER A 29 13.40 -3.22 2.06
C SER A 29 12.42 -3.72 1.01
N PHE A 30 12.91 -4.06 -0.18
CA PHE A 30 12.07 -4.69 -1.19
C PHE A 30 11.33 -5.92 -0.61
N LYS A 31 11.98 -6.62 0.34
CA LYS A 31 11.37 -7.68 1.13
C LYS A 31 10.14 -7.22 1.91
N ASP A 32 10.19 -6.07 2.55
CA ASP A 32 9.09 -5.53 3.37
C ASP A 32 7.89 -5.16 2.49
N ILE A 33 8.15 -4.57 1.32
CA ILE A 33 7.11 -4.23 0.34
C ILE A 33 6.41 -5.50 -0.17
N ILE A 34 7.17 -6.53 -0.53
CA ILE A 34 6.61 -7.82 -0.98
C ILE A 34 5.84 -8.49 0.16
N MET A 35 6.36 -8.43 1.39
CA MET A 35 5.70 -9.02 2.55
C MET A 35 4.38 -8.32 2.87
N ASP A 36 4.32 -7.01 2.75
CA ASP A 36 3.09 -6.25 2.91
C ASP A 36 2.11 -6.46 1.76
N ALA A 37 2.58 -6.62 0.52
CA ALA A 37 1.72 -7.01 -0.60
C ALA A 37 1.09 -8.40 -0.35
N LEU A 38 1.87 -9.37 0.15
CA LEU A 38 1.37 -10.70 0.50
C LEU A 38 0.30 -10.65 1.61
N LYS A 39 0.55 -9.87 2.66
CA LYS A 39 -0.45 -9.64 3.73
C LYS A 39 -1.72 -9.00 3.20
N ASN A 40 -1.60 -8.04 2.27
CA ASN A 40 -2.77 -7.39 1.66
C ASN A 40 -3.60 -8.36 0.82
N VAL A 41 -2.97 -9.25 0.04
CA VAL A 41 -3.69 -10.29 -0.72
C VAL A 41 -4.40 -11.25 0.24
N ASN A 42 -3.74 -11.69 1.30
CA ASN A 42 -4.36 -12.55 2.32
C ASN A 42 -5.56 -11.85 3.01
N ALA A 43 -5.43 -10.55 3.30
CA ALA A 43 -6.52 -9.77 3.87
C ALA A 43 -7.71 -9.64 2.89
N LEU A 44 -7.45 -9.47 1.59
CA LEU A 44 -8.48 -9.42 0.56
C LEU A 44 -9.20 -10.76 0.40
N GLU A 45 -8.46 -11.87 0.41
CA GLU A 45 -9.03 -13.23 0.39
C GLU A 45 -9.97 -13.43 1.59
N LYS A 46 -9.49 -13.10 2.79
CA LYS A 46 -10.26 -13.27 4.04
C LYS A 46 -11.50 -12.37 4.10
N GLU A 47 -11.42 -11.16 3.56
CA GLU A 47 -12.60 -10.29 3.43
C GLU A 47 -13.59 -10.84 2.40
N SER A 48 -13.12 -11.41 1.29
CA SER A 48 -14.00 -12.08 0.32
C SER A 48 -14.72 -13.27 0.95
N ASP A 49 -14.04 -14.07 1.76
CA ASP A 49 -14.64 -15.19 2.50
C ASP A 49 -15.71 -14.68 3.47
N ARG A 50 -15.40 -13.61 4.22
CA ARG A 50 -16.32 -12.99 5.17
C ARG A 50 -17.58 -12.46 4.50
N ILE A 51 -17.42 -11.76 3.37
CA ILE A 51 -18.53 -11.24 2.57
C ILE A 51 -19.37 -12.39 1.98
N THR A 52 -18.73 -13.47 1.57
CA THR A 52 -19.40 -14.68 1.07
C THR A 52 -20.20 -15.37 2.18
N GLU A 53 -19.64 -15.49 3.38
CA GLU A 53 -20.32 -16.06 4.54
C GLU A 53 -21.50 -15.20 4.99
N ASP A 54 -21.33 -13.87 5.04
CA ASP A 54 -22.42 -12.94 5.36
C ASP A 54 -23.54 -12.97 4.31
N PHE A 55 -23.21 -13.19 3.04
CA PHE A 55 -24.19 -13.37 1.95
C PHE A 55 -24.96 -14.69 2.10
N ILE A 56 -24.28 -15.81 2.32
CA ILE A 56 -24.92 -17.13 2.52
C ILE A 56 -25.77 -17.13 3.80
N ALA A 57 -25.34 -16.41 4.85
CA ALA A 57 -26.08 -16.25 6.10
C ALA A 57 -27.31 -15.33 5.98
N GLY A 58 -27.58 -14.75 4.81
CA GLY A 58 -28.71 -13.86 4.57
C GLY A 58 -28.59 -12.51 5.29
N ARG A 59 -27.37 -12.13 5.74
CA ARG A 59 -27.10 -10.86 6.42
C ARG A 59 -26.86 -9.71 5.45
N THR A 60 -26.65 -9.99 4.17
CA THR A 60 -26.49 -9.00 3.11
C THR A 60 -27.11 -9.47 1.79
N ASP A 61 -27.95 -8.64 1.18
CA ASP A 61 -28.53 -8.87 -0.17
C ASP A 61 -27.60 -8.39 -1.30
N ASN A 62 -26.41 -7.90 -0.96
CA ASN A 62 -25.54 -7.23 -1.90
C ASN A 62 -24.57 -8.20 -2.60
N ILE A 63 -25.12 -9.07 -3.45
CA ILE A 63 -24.35 -9.98 -4.34
C ILE A 63 -23.28 -9.24 -5.15
N HIS A 64 -23.51 -7.97 -5.48
CA HIS A 64 -22.55 -7.13 -6.21
C HIS A 64 -21.27 -6.92 -5.41
N SER A 65 -21.34 -6.76 -4.09
CA SER A 65 -20.16 -6.61 -3.23
C SER A 65 -19.33 -7.89 -3.17
N VAL A 66 -19.98 -9.06 -3.12
CA VAL A 66 -19.32 -10.38 -3.18
C VAL A 66 -18.56 -10.53 -4.50
N LEU A 67 -19.23 -10.26 -5.62
CA LEU A 67 -18.62 -10.37 -6.96
C LEU A 67 -17.46 -9.40 -7.15
N ILE A 68 -17.59 -8.14 -6.72
CA ILE A 68 -16.50 -7.15 -6.81
C ILE A 68 -15.31 -7.58 -5.95
N ALA A 69 -15.56 -8.07 -4.73
CA ALA A 69 -14.49 -8.55 -3.85
C ALA A 69 -13.76 -9.75 -4.47
N ALA A 70 -14.50 -10.72 -5.00
CA ALA A 70 -13.95 -11.89 -5.67
C ALA A 70 -13.11 -11.52 -6.91
N GLU A 71 -13.63 -10.63 -7.76
CA GLU A 71 -12.89 -10.17 -8.96
C GLU A 71 -11.61 -9.42 -8.56
N LYS A 72 -11.70 -8.55 -7.54
CA LYS A 72 -10.54 -7.82 -7.02
C LYS A 72 -9.48 -8.78 -6.45
N ALA A 73 -9.89 -9.82 -5.72
CA ALA A 73 -9.00 -10.83 -5.18
C ALA A 73 -8.31 -11.61 -6.32
N SER A 74 -9.07 -12.03 -7.34
CA SER A 74 -8.56 -12.73 -8.52
C SER A 74 -7.49 -11.92 -9.26
N ILE A 75 -7.79 -10.66 -9.60
CA ILE A 75 -6.84 -9.76 -10.29
C ILE A 75 -5.59 -9.53 -9.43
N SER A 76 -5.76 -9.31 -8.12
CA SER A 76 -4.64 -9.09 -7.19
C SER A 76 -3.73 -10.31 -7.09
N LEU A 77 -4.31 -11.51 -7.06
CA LEU A 77 -3.57 -12.77 -7.06
C LEU A 77 -2.77 -12.95 -8.35
N GLN A 78 -3.40 -12.69 -9.50
CA GLN A 78 -2.74 -12.81 -10.80
C GLN A 78 -1.57 -11.83 -10.92
N PHE A 79 -1.75 -10.58 -10.50
CA PHE A 79 -0.68 -9.60 -10.42
C PHE A 79 0.46 -10.09 -9.51
N MET A 80 0.13 -10.69 -8.36
CA MET A 80 1.14 -11.20 -7.44
C MET A 80 1.96 -12.35 -8.03
N ILE A 81 1.35 -13.23 -8.83
CA ILE A 81 2.06 -14.30 -9.55
C ILE A 81 3.06 -13.70 -10.54
N GLU A 82 2.68 -12.66 -11.29
CA GLU A 82 3.59 -11.96 -12.20
C GLU A 82 4.76 -11.30 -11.46
N VAL A 83 4.49 -10.64 -10.33
CA VAL A 83 5.53 -10.07 -9.48
C VAL A 83 6.48 -11.15 -8.96
N ARG A 84 5.95 -12.29 -8.50
CA ARG A 84 6.75 -13.44 -8.07
C ARG A 84 7.65 -13.95 -9.20
N ASN A 85 7.11 -14.14 -10.38
CA ASN A 85 7.87 -14.60 -11.55
C ASN A 85 9.01 -13.61 -11.86
N LYS A 86 8.71 -12.31 -11.89
CA LYS A 86 9.72 -11.29 -12.19
C LYS A 86 10.87 -11.23 -11.18
N ILE A 87 10.58 -11.52 -9.90
CA ILE A 87 11.61 -11.60 -8.85
C ILE A 87 12.51 -12.82 -9.06
N VAL A 88 11.91 -13.97 -9.39
CA VAL A 88 12.67 -15.18 -9.69
C VAL A 88 13.56 -14.96 -10.91
N ASP A 89 13.05 -14.33 -11.96
CA ASP A 89 13.83 -13.98 -13.15
C ASP A 89 14.97 -13.02 -12.82
N ALA A 90 14.71 -11.99 -12.02
CA ALA A 90 15.75 -11.04 -11.59
C ALA A 90 16.86 -11.72 -10.78
N TYR A 91 16.50 -12.67 -9.91
CA TYR A 91 17.47 -13.49 -9.18
C TYR A 91 18.30 -14.38 -10.11
N GLN A 92 17.66 -15.02 -11.09
CA GLN A 92 18.35 -15.84 -12.09
C GLN A 92 19.29 -15.01 -12.97
N GLU A 93 18.89 -13.80 -13.35
CA GLU A 93 19.72 -12.91 -14.18
C GLU A 93 20.97 -12.45 -13.43
N ILE A 94 20.86 -12.10 -12.14
CA ILE A 94 22.01 -11.77 -11.29
C ILE A 94 22.99 -12.96 -11.21
N MET A 95 22.48 -14.19 -11.09
CA MET A 95 23.31 -15.39 -11.08
C MET A 95 24.05 -15.62 -12.42
N ARG A 96 23.40 -15.29 -13.54
CA ARG A 96 24.01 -15.38 -14.89
C ARG A 96 25.04 -14.29 -15.17
N MET A 97 25.03 -13.17 -14.44
CA MET A 97 26.04 -12.12 -14.57
C MET A 97 27.37 -12.45 -13.87
N GLN A 98 27.40 -13.42 -12.94
CA GLN A 98 28.57 -13.74 -12.12
C GLN A 98 29.44 -14.90 -12.64
N VAL A 99 29.13 -15.44 -13.82
CA VAL A 99 29.98 -16.44 -14.50
C VAL A 99 30.82 -15.84 -15.61
#